data_AF-A0A5N5MKH1-F1
#
_entry.id   AF-A0A5N5MKH1-F1
#
_cell.length_a   1.000
_cell.length_b   1.000
_cell.length_c   1.000
_cell.angle_alpha   90.00
_cell.angle_beta   90.00
_cell.angle_gamma   90.00
#
_symmetry.space_group_name_H-M   'P 1'
#
loop_
_entity.id
_entity.type
_entity.pdbx_description
1 polymer ?
#
loop_
_entity_poly.entity_id
_entity_poly.type
_entity_poly.pdbx_seq_one_letter_code
_entity_poly.pdbx_strand_id
1 'polypeptide(L)'
;MLHIVAPAWTWLRTTIAKKTVLLAVGILLLINLGLITFSDRIRERVVQFWPVDGEPNSSAELPYPWTTSLNVSQFGERGNRVNRLALRADLLISNASLDRGTFEEILVTEFPYLTNALSSIYLPWNDSGDNGRPQQQSFVICTGSNNLHLAAHLIRSLRRVHNSQTTIEIAYAGDEDLRPDHRSFLAGLEPDILFIDLLQRFPAARDDLVKSGWAMKPFALLASISSRAILMDADAVFLTSPDSIFGTHPALNKTGTLFYHDRAARAGEDKRKLWVKAQLEAAGRSPSTYLATESLFYQEKTWWEQDSGVVAVDRANVRALLGLIFAAWMNTKTVRKQVTYQTFHGDKETYWLAMELSGIRLLLSAWVCR
;
A
#
# COMPACT_ATOMS: atom_id res chain seq x y z
N MET A 1 85.38 6.43 32.48
CA MET A 1 84.74 5.12 32.17
C MET A 1 83.27 5.23 32.56
N LEU A 2 82.36 5.31 31.58
CA LEU A 2 80.99 4.77 31.57
C LEU A 2 80.19 5.51 30.49
N HIS A 3 80.00 4.81 29.37
CA HIS A 3 79.08 5.17 28.30
C HIS A 3 77.63 4.94 28.75
N ILE A 4 76.76 5.91 28.50
CA ILE A 4 75.30 5.75 28.58
C ILE A 4 74.80 5.44 27.17
N VAL A 5 74.11 4.30 27.03
CA VAL A 5 73.35 3.92 25.83
C VAL A 5 71.85 3.99 26.17
N ALA A 6 71.08 4.65 25.31
CA ALA A 6 69.61 4.60 25.24
C ALA A 6 69.22 4.17 23.80
N PRO A 7 67.94 3.87 23.47
CA PRO A 7 66.87 3.19 24.20
C PRO A 7 66.18 2.09 23.35
N ALA A 8 65.70 0.98 23.95
CA ALA A 8 64.97 -0.09 23.21
C ALA A 8 63.43 -0.10 23.41
N TRP A 9 62.88 0.78 24.26
CA TRP A 9 61.50 0.64 24.76
C TRP A 9 60.44 1.49 24.04
N THR A 10 60.82 2.53 23.28
CA THR A 10 59.89 3.39 22.54
C THR A 10 59.47 2.82 21.17
N TRP A 11 60.30 1.97 20.57
CA TRP A 11 60.01 1.29 19.30
C TRP A 11 58.97 0.18 19.44
N LEU A 12 58.96 -0.56 20.56
CA LEU A 12 58.04 -1.69 20.75
C LEU A 12 56.58 -1.24 20.88
N ARG A 13 56.32 -0.14 21.61
CA ARG A 13 54.94 0.38 21.83
C ARG A 13 54.32 0.95 20.56
N THR A 14 55.10 1.64 19.72
CA THR A 14 54.62 2.18 18.44
C THR A 14 54.36 1.07 17.42
N THR A 15 55.16 0.00 17.44
CA THR A 15 54.97 -1.16 16.54
C THR A 15 53.73 -1.99 16.91
N ILE A 16 53.47 -2.19 18.21
CA ILE A 16 52.29 -2.92 18.69
C ILE A 16 51.01 -2.12 18.40
N ALA A 17 50.98 -0.82 18.70
CA ALA A 17 49.81 0.03 18.43
C ALA A 17 49.46 0.09 16.93
N LYS A 18 50.47 0.18 16.04
CA LYS A 18 50.26 0.13 14.59
C LYS A 18 49.69 -1.21 14.11
N LYS A 19 50.16 -2.34 14.69
CA LYS A 19 49.62 -3.67 14.36
C LYS A 19 48.17 -3.83 14.83
N THR A 20 47.80 -3.32 16.00
CA THR A 20 46.42 -3.38 16.50
C THR A 20 45.46 -2.53 15.67
N VAL A 21 45.88 -1.35 15.21
CA VAL A 21 45.08 -0.49 14.31
C VAL A 21 44.93 -1.12 12.93
N LEU A 22 45.98 -1.70 12.36
CA LEU A 22 45.91 -2.42 11.08
C LEU A 22 44.98 -3.64 11.14
N LEU A 23 44.99 -4.37 12.26
CA LEU A 23 44.08 -5.50 12.47
C LEU A 23 42.62 -5.05 12.58
N ALA A 24 42.35 -3.96 13.31
CA ALA A 24 41.01 -3.40 13.45
C ALA A 24 40.45 -2.87 12.12
N VAL A 25 41.28 -2.19 11.32
CA VAL A 25 40.92 -1.73 9.97
C VAL A 25 40.68 -2.90 9.02
N GLY A 26 41.51 -3.95 9.11
CA GLY A 26 41.32 -5.19 8.35
C GLY A 26 39.99 -5.89 8.68
N ILE A 27 39.62 -5.97 9.96
CA ILE A 27 38.33 -6.54 10.39
C ILE A 27 37.15 -5.69 9.93
N LEU A 28 37.23 -4.36 10.03
CA LEU A 28 36.19 -3.44 9.53
C LEU A 28 36.02 -3.50 8.01
N LEU A 29 37.12 -3.69 7.27
CA LEU A 29 37.08 -3.91 5.82
C LEU A 29 36.47 -5.27 5.48
N LEU A 30 36.79 -6.34 6.24
CA LEU A 30 36.19 -7.66 6.05
C LEU A 30 34.70 -7.68 6.40
N ILE A 31 34.27 -6.94 7.42
CA ILE A 31 32.84 -6.78 7.76
C ILE A 31 32.12 -5.97 6.67
N ASN A 32 32.72 -4.89 6.16
CA ASN A 32 32.14 -4.13 5.04
C ASN A 32 32.10 -4.94 3.74
N LEU A 33 33.15 -5.68 3.39
CA LEU A 33 33.12 -6.61 2.25
C LEU A 33 32.11 -7.74 2.47
N GLY A 34 31.97 -8.24 3.70
CA GLY A 34 30.94 -9.22 4.07
C GLY A 34 29.52 -8.67 3.91
N LEU A 35 29.27 -7.43 4.31
CA LEU A 35 27.98 -6.74 4.14
C LEU A 35 27.70 -6.40 2.68
N ILE A 36 28.71 -6.00 1.90
CA ILE A 36 28.59 -5.73 0.47
C ILE A 36 28.31 -7.04 -0.29
N THR A 37 29.06 -8.10 -0.04
CA THR A 37 28.84 -9.41 -0.67
C THR A 37 27.55 -10.10 -0.20
N PHE A 38 27.08 -9.83 1.02
CA PHE A 38 25.75 -10.26 1.49
C PHE A 38 24.62 -9.46 0.84
N SER A 39 24.78 -8.14 0.71
CA SER A 39 23.88 -7.25 -0.06
C SER A 39 23.81 -7.66 -1.53
N ASP A 40 24.95 -7.97 -2.14
CA ASP A 40 25.05 -8.37 -3.54
C ASP A 40 24.50 -9.78 -3.77
N ARG A 41 24.69 -10.72 -2.83
CA ARG A 41 24.02 -12.04 -2.88
C ARG A 41 22.51 -11.97 -2.67
N ILE A 42 22.00 -11.02 -1.87
CA ILE A 42 20.56 -10.75 -1.79
C ILE A 42 20.08 -10.10 -3.08
N ARG A 43 20.83 -9.16 -3.67
CA ARG A 43 20.51 -8.58 -4.98
C ARG A 43 20.49 -9.64 -6.09
N GLU A 44 21.46 -10.54 -6.15
CA GLU A 44 21.53 -11.57 -7.20
C GLU A 44 20.48 -12.68 -6.99
N ARG A 45 20.19 -13.10 -5.75
CA ARG A 45 19.09 -14.05 -5.47
C ARG A 45 17.70 -13.46 -5.65
N VAL A 46 17.54 -12.14 -5.60
CA VAL A 46 16.28 -11.44 -5.88
C VAL A 46 16.11 -11.10 -7.38
N VAL A 47 17.17 -11.25 -8.19
CA VAL A 47 17.18 -10.87 -9.61
C VAL A 47 17.13 -12.06 -10.58
N GLN A 48 17.37 -13.30 -10.12
CA GLN A 48 17.19 -14.49 -10.95
C GLN A 48 16.12 -15.40 -10.37
N PHE A 49 14.92 -15.34 -10.96
CA PHE A 49 13.84 -16.35 -11.05
C PHE A 49 12.47 -15.64 -11.02
N TRP A 50 12.02 -15.16 -12.18
CA TRP A 50 10.60 -15.11 -12.49
C TRP A 50 10.41 -15.30 -13.99
N PRO A 51 9.93 -16.47 -14.46
CA PRO A 51 9.32 -16.53 -15.77
C PRO A 51 8.17 -15.52 -15.76
N VAL A 52 8.09 -14.67 -16.77
CA VAL A 52 6.84 -13.96 -17.06
C VAL A 52 5.81 -15.05 -17.34
N ASP A 53 5.11 -15.52 -16.31
CA ASP A 53 4.06 -16.52 -16.45
C ASP A 53 2.97 -15.89 -17.32
N GLY A 54 3.02 -16.27 -18.60
CA GLY A 54 2.05 -15.96 -19.65
C GLY A 54 1.74 -14.47 -19.78
N GLU A 55 2.34 -13.79 -20.76
CA GLU A 55 1.59 -12.72 -21.39
C GLU A 55 0.23 -13.30 -21.82
N PRO A 56 -0.91 -12.79 -21.30
CA PRO A 56 -2.19 -13.17 -21.86
C PRO A 56 -2.16 -12.70 -23.31
N ASN A 57 -2.43 -13.63 -24.24
CA ASN A 57 -2.55 -13.37 -25.68
C ASN A 57 -3.06 -11.94 -25.93
N SER A 58 -2.19 -11.09 -26.48
CA SER A 58 -2.46 -9.69 -26.82
C SER A 58 -3.48 -9.51 -27.95
N SER A 59 -4.21 -10.57 -28.30
CA SER A 59 -5.09 -10.67 -29.47
C SER A 59 -6.47 -11.26 -29.18
N ALA A 60 -6.79 -11.64 -27.93
CA ALA A 60 -8.14 -12.04 -27.57
C ALA A 60 -8.87 -10.84 -26.95
N GLU A 61 -9.40 -9.96 -27.82
CA GLU A 61 -10.45 -9.02 -27.42
C GLU A 61 -11.62 -9.84 -26.87
N LEU A 62 -11.69 -9.94 -25.55
CA LEU A 62 -12.88 -10.48 -24.90
C LEU A 62 -14.03 -9.50 -25.12
N PRO A 63 -15.25 -9.98 -25.38
CA PRO A 63 -16.37 -9.13 -25.73
C PRO A 63 -16.65 -8.19 -24.55
N TYR A 64 -16.29 -6.94 -24.77
CA TYR A 64 -16.68 -5.83 -23.94
C TYR A 64 -17.94 -5.19 -24.57
N PRO A 65 -19.01 -4.87 -23.82
CA PRO A 65 -19.19 -5.04 -22.38
C PRO A 65 -19.41 -6.48 -21.92
N TRP A 66 -19.03 -6.77 -20.66
CA TRP A 66 -19.35 -8.04 -20.02
C TRP A 66 -20.86 -8.20 -19.98
N THR A 67 -21.39 -9.23 -20.65
CA THR A 67 -22.85 -9.44 -20.75
C THR A 67 -23.47 -10.01 -19.47
N THR A 68 -22.65 -10.45 -18.50
CA THR A 68 -23.11 -11.13 -17.28
C THR A 68 -22.75 -10.31 -16.04
N SER A 69 -23.75 -9.94 -15.24
CA SER A 69 -23.55 -9.34 -13.91
C SER A 69 -22.94 -10.35 -12.94
N LEU A 70 -21.99 -9.92 -12.11
CA LEU A 70 -21.40 -10.77 -11.08
C LEU A 70 -22.19 -10.69 -9.76
N ASN A 71 -22.37 -11.85 -9.13
CA ASN A 71 -22.78 -11.93 -7.74
C ASN A 71 -21.69 -11.36 -6.83
N VAL A 72 -22.09 -10.81 -5.68
CA VAL A 72 -21.18 -10.27 -4.67
C VAL A 72 -20.18 -11.29 -4.11
N SER A 73 -20.43 -12.60 -4.23
CA SER A 73 -19.49 -13.65 -3.80
C SER A 73 -18.41 -14.01 -4.83
N GLN A 74 -18.52 -13.55 -6.07
CA GLN A 74 -17.62 -13.92 -7.17
C GLN A 74 -16.35 -13.04 -7.20
N PHE A 75 -15.58 -13.05 -6.12
CA PHE A 75 -14.37 -12.23 -5.99
C PHE A 75 -13.29 -12.66 -7.00
N GLY A 76 -13.11 -13.96 -7.25
CA GLY A 76 -12.14 -14.47 -8.22
C GLY A 76 -12.38 -13.96 -9.65
N GLU A 77 -13.61 -14.09 -10.15
CA GLU A 77 -13.97 -13.57 -11.48
C GLU A 77 -13.91 -12.04 -11.53
N ARG A 78 -14.27 -11.35 -10.45
CA ARG A 78 -14.08 -9.89 -10.38
C ARG A 78 -12.59 -9.51 -10.47
N GLY A 79 -11.70 -10.26 -9.82
CA GLY A 79 -10.26 -10.10 -9.96
C GLY A 79 -9.78 -10.27 -11.41
N ASN A 80 -10.35 -11.23 -12.15
CA ASN A 80 -10.07 -11.37 -13.59
C ASN A 80 -10.52 -10.16 -14.40
N ARG A 81 -11.70 -9.59 -14.11
CA ARG A 81 -12.16 -8.36 -14.77
C ARG A 81 -11.24 -7.18 -14.45
N VAL A 82 -10.81 -7.04 -13.19
CA VAL A 82 -9.85 -6.01 -12.76
C VAL A 82 -8.50 -6.16 -13.48
N ASN A 83 -7.99 -7.38 -13.62
CA ASN A 83 -6.76 -7.63 -14.37
C ASN A 83 -6.87 -7.17 -15.83
N ARG A 84 -8.00 -7.46 -16.49
CA ARG A 84 -8.27 -7.05 -17.87
C ARG A 84 -8.42 -5.53 -18.00
N LEU A 85 -9.11 -4.90 -17.04
CA LEU A 85 -9.18 -3.44 -16.95
C LEU A 85 -7.80 -2.82 -16.81
N ALA A 86 -6.90 -3.44 -16.03
CA ALA A 86 -5.55 -2.95 -15.85
C ALA A 86 -4.71 -3.04 -17.13
N LEU A 87 -4.81 -4.15 -17.85
CA LEU A 87 -4.17 -4.29 -19.17
C LEU A 87 -4.71 -3.25 -20.17
N ARG A 88 -6.02 -3.01 -20.17
CA ARG A 88 -6.62 -1.98 -21.04
C ARG A 88 -6.17 -0.58 -20.64
N ALA A 89 -6.08 -0.28 -19.36
CA ALA A 89 -5.63 1.01 -18.88
C ALA A 89 -4.16 1.28 -19.20
N ASP A 90 -3.29 0.27 -19.15
CA ASP A 90 -1.90 0.36 -19.66
C ASP A 90 -1.88 0.77 -21.15
N LEU A 91 -2.77 0.21 -21.97
CA LEU A 91 -2.92 0.59 -23.38
C LEU A 91 -3.44 2.03 -23.55
N LEU A 92 -4.39 2.47 -22.71
CA LEU A 92 -4.91 3.85 -22.76
C LEU A 92 -3.83 4.89 -22.43
N ILE A 93 -3.00 4.60 -21.43
CA ILE A 93 -1.91 5.49 -21.02
C ILE A 93 -0.85 5.58 -22.13
N SER A 94 -0.54 4.46 -22.79
CA SER A 94 0.45 4.42 -23.87
C SER A 94 -0.08 4.90 -25.22
N ASN A 95 -1.40 4.97 -25.42
CA ASN A 95 -2.02 5.39 -26.67
C ASN A 95 -3.16 6.39 -26.45
N ALA A 96 -2.84 7.67 -26.60
CA ALA A 96 -3.78 8.78 -26.43
C ALA A 96 -4.95 8.81 -27.43
N SER A 97 -4.90 8.01 -28.51
CA SER A 97 -6.00 7.92 -29.50
C SER A 97 -7.14 7.00 -29.07
N LEU A 98 -6.93 6.17 -28.04
CA LEU A 98 -7.95 5.26 -27.56
C LEU A 98 -9.02 6.01 -26.76
N ASP A 99 -10.28 5.60 -26.95
CA ASP A 99 -11.41 6.22 -26.28
C ASP A 99 -11.39 5.93 -24.76
N ARG A 100 -11.16 6.99 -23.99
CA ARG A 100 -11.18 6.99 -22.52
C ARG A 100 -12.62 6.96 -21.98
N GLY A 101 -13.57 7.57 -22.68
CA GLY A 101 -14.97 7.65 -22.27
C GLY A 101 -15.59 6.26 -22.18
N THR A 102 -15.46 5.46 -23.25
CA THR A 102 -15.90 4.06 -23.22
C THR A 102 -15.27 3.31 -22.04
N PHE A 103 -13.96 3.45 -21.79
CA PHE A 103 -13.29 2.78 -20.67
C PHE A 103 -13.83 3.18 -19.30
N GLU A 104 -14.09 4.46 -19.10
CA GLU A 104 -14.66 4.98 -17.85
C GLU A 104 -16.09 4.50 -17.63
N GLU A 105 -16.91 4.39 -18.68
CA GLU A 105 -18.25 3.78 -18.62
C GLU A 105 -18.19 2.31 -18.17
N ILE A 106 -17.18 1.57 -18.63
CA ILE A 106 -16.90 0.21 -18.15
C ILE A 106 -16.64 0.20 -16.67
N LEU A 107 -15.74 1.07 -16.26
CA LEU A 107 -15.25 1.10 -14.90
C LEU A 107 -16.40 1.41 -13.94
N VAL A 108 -17.28 2.35 -14.30
CA VAL A 108 -18.50 2.65 -13.55
C VAL A 108 -19.50 1.49 -13.57
N THR A 109 -19.66 0.79 -14.69
CA THR A 109 -20.54 -0.39 -14.77
C THR A 109 -20.07 -1.51 -13.84
N GLU A 110 -18.75 -1.77 -13.79
CA GLU A 110 -18.17 -2.77 -12.91
C GLU A 110 -18.15 -2.33 -11.43
N PHE A 111 -18.00 -1.02 -11.18
CA PHE A 111 -17.92 -0.41 -9.86
C PHE A 111 -18.92 0.77 -9.73
N PRO A 112 -20.22 0.49 -9.54
CA PRO A 112 -21.27 1.52 -9.57
C PRO A 112 -21.11 2.65 -8.55
N TYR A 113 -20.37 2.41 -7.46
CA TYR A 113 -20.05 3.44 -6.47
C TYR A 113 -19.18 4.57 -7.02
N LEU A 114 -18.56 4.40 -8.20
CA LEU A 114 -17.81 5.42 -8.92
C LEU A 114 -18.68 6.37 -9.75
N THR A 115 -19.99 6.10 -9.86
CA THR A 115 -20.92 6.99 -10.57
C THR A 115 -20.84 8.40 -9.99
N ASN A 116 -20.58 9.40 -10.86
CA ASN A 116 -20.33 10.80 -10.51
C ASN A 116 -19.11 11.05 -9.60
N ALA A 117 -18.18 10.11 -9.49
CA ALA A 117 -16.96 10.25 -8.69
C ALA A 117 -15.67 10.30 -9.53
N LEU A 118 -15.68 9.80 -10.77
CA LEU A 118 -14.47 9.68 -11.60
C LEU A 118 -13.71 11.01 -11.79
N SER A 119 -14.42 12.10 -12.08
CA SER A 119 -13.82 13.44 -12.24
C SER A 119 -13.18 13.99 -10.96
N SER A 120 -13.52 13.40 -9.82
CA SER A 120 -13.04 13.83 -8.52
C SER A 120 -11.85 13.02 -8.04
N ILE A 121 -11.53 11.85 -8.62
CA ILE A 121 -10.40 11.02 -8.17
C ILE A 121 -9.23 11.12 -9.15
N TYR A 122 -8.02 10.79 -8.70
CA TYR A 122 -6.84 10.74 -9.57
C TYR A 122 -6.95 9.55 -10.54
N LEU A 123 -6.88 9.82 -11.85
CA LEU A 123 -6.91 8.83 -12.91
C LEU A 123 -5.69 9.00 -13.83
N PRO A 124 -4.75 8.03 -13.86
CA PRO A 124 -3.47 8.17 -14.58
C PRO A 124 -3.64 8.27 -16.09
N TRP A 125 -4.76 7.76 -16.65
CA TRP A 125 -5.07 7.88 -18.08
C TRP A 125 -5.66 9.24 -18.48
N ASN A 126 -5.99 10.11 -17.51
CA ASN A 126 -6.41 11.49 -17.76
C ASN A 126 -5.27 12.49 -17.60
N ASP A 127 -4.17 12.07 -16.98
CA ASP A 127 -2.96 12.87 -16.85
C ASP A 127 -2.27 12.96 -18.22
N SER A 128 -2.17 14.17 -18.78
CA SER A 128 -1.70 14.40 -20.15
C SER A 128 -0.17 14.30 -20.30
N GLY A 129 0.48 13.55 -19.40
CA GLY A 129 1.94 13.42 -19.38
C GLY A 129 2.66 14.72 -19.03
N ASP A 130 2.09 15.60 -18.20
CA ASP A 130 2.76 16.85 -17.86
C ASP A 130 3.84 16.66 -16.78
N ASN A 131 5.07 16.49 -17.28
CA ASN A 131 6.32 17.11 -16.84
C ASN A 131 6.34 17.65 -15.40
N GLY A 132 6.81 16.84 -14.46
CA GLY A 132 7.53 17.38 -13.31
C GLY A 132 6.69 18.10 -12.24
N ARG A 133 5.39 17.79 -12.10
CA ARG A 133 4.82 17.92 -10.75
C ARG A 133 5.60 16.95 -9.86
N PRO A 134 6.26 17.41 -8.76
CA PRO A 134 6.66 16.45 -7.75
C PRO A 134 5.39 15.66 -7.43
N GLN A 135 5.43 14.33 -7.55
CA GLN A 135 4.34 13.47 -7.12
C GLN A 135 4.18 13.69 -5.62
N GLN A 136 3.49 14.76 -5.27
CA GLN A 136 3.28 15.21 -3.91
C GLN A 136 2.51 14.08 -3.27
N GLN A 137 3.12 13.48 -2.27
CA GLN A 137 2.44 12.53 -1.42
C GLN A 137 1.55 13.29 -0.44
N SER A 138 0.51 12.64 0.05
CA SER A 138 -0.30 13.12 1.17
C SER A 138 -0.47 12.05 2.24
N PHE A 139 -0.68 12.49 3.48
CA PHE A 139 -1.07 11.61 4.58
C PHE A 139 -2.58 11.66 4.74
N VAL A 140 -3.26 10.54 4.57
CA VAL A 140 -4.72 10.43 4.64
C VAL A 140 -5.11 9.82 5.98
N ILE A 141 -5.65 10.62 6.88
CA ILE A 141 -6.06 10.16 8.22
C ILE A 141 -7.58 9.98 8.22
N CYS A 142 -8.06 8.74 8.37
CA CYS A 142 -9.49 8.47 8.53
C CYS A 142 -9.91 8.82 9.95
N THR A 143 -10.79 9.81 10.12
CA THR A 143 -11.14 10.35 11.44
C THR A 143 -12.63 10.54 11.62
N GLY A 144 -13.20 9.81 12.58
CA GLY A 144 -14.50 10.11 13.16
C GLY A 144 -14.38 10.91 14.46
N SER A 145 -15.48 11.54 14.89
CA SER A 145 -15.55 12.39 16.09
C SER A 145 -15.12 11.69 17.38
N ASN A 146 -15.31 10.37 17.47
CA ASN A 146 -14.89 9.59 18.63
C ASN A 146 -13.36 9.43 18.73
N ASN A 147 -12.66 9.61 17.61
CA ASN A 147 -11.20 9.47 17.52
C ASN A 147 -10.48 10.83 17.39
N LEU A 148 -11.19 11.93 17.66
CA LEU A 148 -10.66 13.30 17.51
C LEU A 148 -9.31 13.50 18.21
N HIS A 149 -9.21 13.03 19.45
CA HIS A 149 -8.01 13.19 20.28
C HIS A 149 -6.81 12.39 19.73
N LEU A 150 -7.06 11.21 19.14
CA LEU A 150 -6.05 10.38 18.50
C LEU A 150 -5.53 11.07 17.23
N ALA A 151 -6.44 11.53 16.37
CA ALA A 151 -6.07 12.27 15.17
C ALA A 151 -5.28 13.54 15.49
N ALA A 152 -5.71 14.30 16.50
CA ALA A 152 -4.98 15.49 16.97
C ALA A 152 -3.57 15.14 17.45
N HIS A 153 -3.41 14.03 18.17
CA HIS A 153 -2.11 13.54 18.60
C HIS A 153 -1.22 13.14 17.40
N LEU A 154 -1.75 12.37 16.45
CA LEU A 154 -1.02 11.96 15.25
C LEU A 154 -0.56 13.17 14.43
N ILE A 155 -1.45 14.14 14.17
CA ILE A 155 -1.14 15.39 13.44
C ILE A 155 0.02 16.13 14.11
N ARG A 156 -0.06 16.33 15.43
CA ARG A 156 0.99 17.02 16.19
C ARG A 156 2.29 16.23 16.22
N SER A 157 2.24 14.90 16.29
CA SER A 157 3.42 14.05 16.23
C SER A 157 4.13 14.17 14.88
N LEU A 158 3.39 14.06 13.77
CA LEU A 158 3.94 14.24 12.42
C LEU A 158 4.58 15.62 12.23
N ARG A 159 3.90 16.68 12.68
CA ARG A 159 4.37 18.06 12.49
C ARG A 159 5.51 18.46 13.43
N ARG A 160 5.44 18.08 14.71
CA ARG A 160 6.36 18.59 15.76
C ARG A 160 7.49 17.63 16.13
N VAL A 161 7.28 16.32 15.98
CA VAL A 161 8.32 15.31 16.26
C VAL A 161 9.05 14.97 14.98
N HIS A 162 8.30 14.64 13.93
CA HIS A 162 8.87 14.22 12.65
C HIS A 162 9.19 15.39 11.70
N ASN A 163 8.83 16.62 12.08
CA ASN A 163 9.02 17.84 11.27
C ASN A 163 8.44 17.73 9.85
N SER A 164 7.43 16.87 9.67
CA SER A 164 6.84 16.60 8.37
C SER A 164 6.19 17.87 7.81
N GLN A 165 6.42 18.12 6.53
CA GLN A 165 5.73 19.18 5.75
C GLN A 165 4.74 18.58 4.75
N THR A 166 4.54 17.26 4.78
CA THR A 166 3.59 16.57 3.90
C THR A 166 2.16 17.04 4.19
N THR A 167 1.35 17.27 3.16
CA THR A 167 -0.06 17.64 3.31
C THR A 167 -0.83 16.55 4.06
N ILE A 168 -1.65 16.95 5.03
CA ILE A 168 -2.49 16.02 5.80
C ILE A 168 -3.93 16.17 5.31
N GLU A 169 -4.55 15.07 4.89
CA GLU A 169 -5.93 14.99 4.45
C GLU A 169 -6.76 14.20 5.48
N ILE A 170 -7.70 14.88 6.15
CA ILE A 170 -8.62 14.25 7.09
C ILE A 170 -9.85 13.75 6.32
N ALA A 171 -9.97 12.43 6.18
CA ALA A 171 -11.11 11.80 5.51
C ALA A 171 -12.20 11.41 6.52
N TYR A 172 -13.45 11.73 6.20
CA TYR A 172 -14.63 11.47 7.02
C TYR A 172 -15.87 11.25 6.14
N ALA A 173 -16.92 10.61 6.67
CA ALA A 173 -18.16 10.33 5.95
C ALA A 173 -19.33 11.21 6.47
N GLY A 174 -19.31 12.49 6.11
CA GLY A 174 -20.34 13.47 6.48
C GLY A 174 -20.31 13.94 7.94
N ASP A 175 -21.22 14.86 8.28
CA ASP A 175 -21.26 15.55 9.57
C ASP A 175 -21.56 14.64 10.78
N GLU A 176 -22.27 13.52 10.55
CA GLU A 176 -22.52 12.53 11.61
C GLU A 176 -21.24 11.76 12.00
N ASP A 177 -20.28 11.64 11.09
CA ASP A 177 -19.01 10.96 11.34
C ASP A 177 -18.03 11.92 12.02
N LEU A 178 -17.72 13.06 11.38
CA LEU A 178 -16.84 14.09 11.91
C LEU A 178 -17.54 15.46 11.92
N ARG A 179 -17.96 15.94 13.08
CA ARG A 179 -18.76 17.17 13.20
C ARG A 179 -18.03 18.44 12.72
N PRO A 180 -18.75 19.50 12.29
CA PRO A 180 -18.14 20.77 11.89
C PRO A 180 -17.19 21.40 12.92
N ASP A 181 -17.57 21.41 14.21
CA ASP A 181 -16.75 21.96 15.30
C ASP A 181 -15.45 21.18 15.51
N HIS A 182 -15.50 19.86 15.37
CA HIS A 182 -14.34 18.98 15.41
C HIS A 182 -13.40 19.21 14.21
N ARG A 183 -13.95 19.45 13.01
CA ARG A 183 -13.14 19.81 11.84
C ARG A 183 -12.45 21.16 12.04
N SER A 184 -13.17 22.16 12.54
CA SER A 184 -12.59 23.46 12.88
C SER A 184 -11.46 23.33 13.91
N PHE A 185 -11.63 22.48 14.93
CA PHE A 185 -10.57 22.19 15.90
C PHE A 185 -9.32 21.60 15.24
N LEU A 186 -9.48 20.55 14.41
CA LEU A 186 -8.36 19.90 13.71
C LEU A 186 -7.67 20.87 12.74
N ALA A 187 -8.43 21.67 11.99
CA ALA A 187 -7.91 22.68 11.08
C ALA A 187 -7.05 23.73 11.79
N GLY A 188 -7.38 24.05 13.04
CA GLY A 188 -6.62 25.00 13.86
C GLY A 188 -5.37 24.41 14.51
N LEU A 189 -5.05 23.13 14.31
CA LEU A 189 -3.87 22.52 14.93
C LEU A 189 -2.58 22.96 14.22
N GLU A 190 -2.48 22.71 12.92
CA GLU A 190 -1.25 22.87 12.13
C GLU A 190 -1.63 23.31 10.70
N PRO A 191 -0.71 23.91 9.91
CA PRO A 191 -0.98 24.27 8.52
C PRO A 191 -1.11 23.04 7.61
N ASP A 192 -1.67 23.29 6.42
CA ASP A 192 -1.83 22.30 5.34
C ASP A 192 -2.60 21.04 5.74
N ILE A 193 -3.68 21.27 6.49
CA ILE A 193 -4.69 20.26 6.82
C ILE A 193 -5.91 20.47 5.91
N LEU A 194 -6.18 19.47 5.07
CA LEU A 194 -7.33 19.41 4.17
C LEU A 194 -8.38 18.44 4.69
N PHE A 195 -9.61 18.58 4.21
CA PHE A 195 -10.75 17.80 4.65
C PHE A 195 -11.44 17.17 3.45
N ILE A 196 -11.67 15.86 3.52
CA ILE A 196 -12.33 15.09 2.46
C ILE A 196 -13.63 14.52 3.01
N ASP A 197 -14.76 15.08 2.58
CA ASP A 197 -16.07 14.45 2.80
C ASP A 197 -16.30 13.37 1.75
N LEU A 198 -16.22 12.10 2.17
CA LEU A 198 -16.39 10.96 1.27
C LEU A 198 -17.82 10.82 0.74
N LEU A 199 -18.83 11.36 1.44
CA LEU A 199 -20.21 11.34 0.93
C LEU A 199 -20.40 12.31 -0.24
N GLN A 200 -19.61 13.40 -0.27
CA GLN A 200 -19.57 14.31 -1.40
C GLN A 200 -18.69 13.75 -2.53
N ARG A 201 -17.57 13.09 -2.17
CA ARG A 201 -16.65 12.51 -3.16
C ARG A 201 -17.25 11.30 -3.89
N PHE A 202 -18.01 10.47 -3.20
CA PHE A 202 -18.65 9.28 -3.77
C PHE A 202 -20.17 9.29 -3.50
N PRO A 203 -20.94 10.13 -4.21
CA PRO A 203 -22.38 10.27 -3.98
C PRO A 203 -23.13 8.95 -4.19
N ALA A 204 -22.72 8.13 -5.16
CA ALA A 204 -23.29 6.81 -5.41
C ALA A 204 -22.92 5.76 -4.35
N ALA A 205 -21.89 6.01 -3.54
CA ALA A 205 -21.46 5.17 -2.43
C ALA A 205 -22.02 5.62 -1.08
N ARG A 206 -22.99 6.56 -1.05
CA ARG A 206 -23.49 7.15 0.20
C ARG A 206 -23.92 6.08 1.20
N ASP A 207 -24.74 5.12 0.76
CA ASP A 207 -25.22 4.03 1.63
C ASP A 207 -24.11 3.06 2.04
N ASP A 208 -23.02 3.00 1.26
CA ASP A 208 -21.84 2.23 1.58
C ASP A 208 -21.03 2.88 2.71
N LEU A 209 -20.94 4.22 2.71
CA LEU A 209 -20.04 5.00 3.56
C LEU A 209 -20.68 5.52 4.85
N VAL A 210 -21.99 5.76 4.89
CA VAL A 210 -22.65 6.21 6.13
C VAL A 210 -22.48 5.14 7.21
N LYS A 211 -21.87 5.54 8.34
CA LYS A 211 -21.59 4.67 9.51
C LYS A 211 -20.83 3.41 9.12
N SER A 212 -19.91 3.52 8.16
CA SER A 212 -19.16 2.39 7.63
C SER A 212 -17.96 1.99 8.50
N GLY A 213 -17.54 2.85 9.43
CA GLY A 213 -16.32 2.64 10.21
C GLY A 213 -15.12 2.42 9.29
N TRP A 214 -14.31 1.41 9.57
CA TRP A 214 -13.08 1.10 8.84
C TRP A 214 -13.27 0.86 7.33
N ALA A 215 -14.47 0.47 6.88
CA ALA A 215 -14.75 0.23 5.46
C ALA A 215 -14.55 1.46 4.56
N MET A 216 -14.47 2.67 5.11
CA MET A 216 -14.21 3.88 4.31
C MET A 216 -12.74 4.03 3.88
N LYS A 217 -11.80 3.30 4.50
CA LYS A 217 -10.36 3.52 4.30
C LYS A 217 -9.92 3.41 2.82
N PRO A 218 -10.34 2.40 2.03
CA PRO A 218 -9.98 2.37 0.60
C PRO A 218 -10.55 3.56 -0.18
N PHE A 219 -11.77 4.01 0.17
CA PHE A 219 -12.39 5.19 -0.45
C PHE A 219 -11.62 6.47 -0.10
N ALA A 220 -11.10 6.58 1.13
CA ALA A 220 -10.25 7.69 1.54
C ALA A 220 -8.96 7.77 0.72
N LEU A 221 -8.30 6.63 0.48
CA LEU A 221 -7.14 6.58 -0.43
C LEU A 221 -7.51 6.96 -1.86
N LEU A 222 -8.65 6.49 -2.39
CA LEU A 222 -9.14 6.89 -3.72
C LEU A 222 -9.48 8.38 -3.80
N ALA A 223 -9.90 8.99 -2.71
CA ALA A 223 -10.28 10.39 -2.65
C ALA A 223 -9.11 11.36 -2.44
N SER A 224 -7.93 10.88 -2.07
CA SER A 224 -6.78 11.77 -1.86
C SER A 224 -6.50 12.60 -3.13
N ILE A 225 -6.10 13.85 -2.96
CA ILE A 225 -5.72 14.75 -4.07
C ILE A 225 -4.40 14.34 -4.73
N SER A 226 -3.57 13.61 -3.99
CA SER A 226 -2.20 13.25 -4.33
C SER A 226 -2.12 11.84 -4.89
N SER A 227 -1.54 11.62 -6.08
CA SER A 227 -1.42 10.26 -6.64
C SER A 227 -0.78 9.27 -5.66
N ARG A 228 0.22 9.74 -4.89
CA ARG A 228 0.84 9.03 -3.77
C ARG A 228 0.16 9.36 -2.46
N ALA A 229 -0.33 8.36 -1.75
CA ALA A 229 -0.97 8.58 -0.46
C ALA A 229 -0.57 7.51 0.56
N ILE A 230 -0.38 7.93 1.81
CA ILE A 230 -0.23 7.05 2.96
C ILE A 230 -1.49 7.19 3.81
N LEU A 231 -2.33 6.16 3.81
CA LEU A 231 -3.42 6.06 4.76
C LEU A 231 -2.88 5.73 6.13
N MET A 232 -3.43 6.38 7.15
CA MET A 232 -3.07 6.20 8.55
C MET A 232 -4.34 6.10 9.39
N ASP A 233 -4.38 5.14 10.30
CA ASP A 233 -5.32 5.17 11.40
C ASP A 233 -5.03 6.35 12.33
N ALA A 234 -6.08 6.92 12.93
CA ALA A 234 -5.95 8.05 13.85
C ALA A 234 -5.09 7.72 15.08
N ASP A 235 -4.97 6.44 15.45
CA ASP A 235 -4.18 5.94 16.58
C ASP A 235 -2.81 5.38 16.18
N ALA A 236 -2.39 5.54 14.92
CA ALA A 236 -1.06 5.14 14.49
C ALA A 236 0.04 5.96 15.21
N VAL A 237 1.16 5.30 15.53
CA VAL A 237 2.33 5.94 16.13
C VAL A 237 3.56 5.68 15.27
N PHE A 238 4.10 6.75 14.69
CA PHE A 238 5.30 6.68 13.87
C PHE A 238 6.56 6.84 14.73
N LEU A 239 7.47 5.87 14.63
CA LEU A 239 8.80 5.93 15.26
C LEU A 239 9.84 6.62 14.35
N THR A 240 9.58 6.64 13.05
CA THR A 240 10.40 7.31 12.03
C THR A 240 9.48 8.13 11.14
N SER A 241 9.97 9.27 10.64
CA SER A 241 9.24 10.09 9.67
C SER A 241 8.82 9.26 8.45
N PRO A 242 7.52 9.31 8.06
CA PRO A 242 7.04 8.64 6.87
C PRO A 242 7.28 9.45 5.57
N ASP A 243 7.85 10.66 5.65
CA ASP A 243 7.92 11.60 4.53
C ASP A 243 8.74 11.09 3.32
N SER A 244 9.70 10.20 3.50
CA SER A 244 10.54 9.74 2.40
C SER A 244 10.13 8.39 1.83
N ILE A 245 9.05 7.76 2.31
CA ILE A 245 8.80 6.33 2.09
C ILE A 245 8.66 5.97 0.61
N PHE A 246 8.02 6.82 -0.20
CA PHE A 246 7.88 6.61 -1.64
C PHE A 246 9.20 6.74 -2.40
N GLY A 247 10.18 7.47 -1.87
CA GLY A 247 11.52 7.58 -2.45
C GLY A 247 12.48 6.49 -1.97
N THR A 248 12.25 5.91 -0.79
CA THR A 248 13.21 5.00 -0.14
C THR A 248 12.80 3.54 -0.15
N HIS A 249 11.49 3.22 -0.16
CA HIS A 249 11.04 1.83 -0.02
C HIS A 249 10.95 1.10 -1.37
N PRO A 250 11.72 0.02 -1.60
CA PRO A 250 11.76 -0.66 -2.90
C PRO A 250 10.41 -1.21 -3.38
N ALA A 251 9.52 -1.59 -2.45
CA ALA A 251 8.20 -2.12 -2.80
C ALA A 251 7.33 -1.09 -3.54
N LEU A 252 7.37 0.18 -3.12
CA LEU A 252 6.60 1.26 -3.75
C LEU A 252 7.09 1.52 -5.17
N ASN A 253 8.41 1.54 -5.38
CA ASN A 253 8.98 1.68 -6.71
C ASN A 253 8.62 0.51 -7.64
N LYS A 254 8.53 -0.71 -7.11
CA LYS A 254 8.27 -1.93 -7.90
C LYS A 254 6.80 -2.16 -8.20
N THR A 255 5.91 -1.86 -7.25
CA THR A 255 4.51 -2.28 -7.29
C THR A 255 3.52 -1.12 -7.16
N GLY A 256 3.99 0.06 -6.74
CA GLY A 256 3.11 1.16 -6.35
C GLY A 256 2.37 0.91 -5.04
N THR A 257 2.69 -0.14 -4.29
CA THR A 257 2.01 -0.47 -3.02
C THR A 257 3.01 -0.86 -1.94
N LEU A 258 2.64 -0.56 -0.69
CA LEU A 258 3.30 -1.07 0.50
C LEU A 258 2.28 -1.34 1.57
N PHE A 259 2.21 -2.61 1.97
CA PHE A 259 1.35 -3.12 3.02
C PHE A 259 2.20 -3.67 4.16
N TYR A 260 1.63 -3.79 5.35
CA TYR A 260 2.32 -4.29 6.54
C TYR A 260 1.63 -5.54 7.06
N HIS A 261 2.39 -6.41 7.71
CA HIS A 261 1.83 -7.61 8.33
C HIS A 261 1.05 -7.27 9.60
N ASP A 262 -0.10 -7.93 9.80
CA ASP A 262 -0.78 -7.93 11.09
C ASP A 262 -0.02 -8.81 12.10
N ARG A 263 -0.34 -8.65 13.38
CA ARG A 263 0.21 -9.45 14.47
C ARG A 263 -0.07 -10.94 14.25
N ALA A 264 0.97 -11.76 14.40
CA ALA A 264 0.87 -13.22 14.42
C ALA A 264 0.25 -13.70 15.75
N ALA A 265 -1.06 -13.47 15.95
CA ALA A 265 -1.74 -13.73 17.21
C ALA A 265 -2.50 -15.06 17.28
N ARG A 266 -2.86 -15.67 16.14
CA ARG A 266 -3.63 -16.92 16.08
C ARG A 266 -3.23 -17.75 14.86
N ALA A 267 -3.17 -19.07 14.99
CA ALA A 267 -2.67 -19.98 13.95
C ALA A 267 -3.53 -21.27 13.88
N GLY A 268 -3.35 -22.06 12.82
CA GLY A 268 -4.05 -23.33 12.57
C GLY A 268 -4.94 -23.29 11.33
N GLU A 269 -5.51 -24.44 10.96
CA GLU A 269 -6.41 -24.58 9.81
C GLU A 269 -7.52 -23.53 9.84
N ASP A 270 -7.70 -22.87 8.70
CA ASP A 270 -8.50 -21.66 8.64
C ASP A 270 -9.43 -21.64 7.43
N LYS A 271 -10.73 -21.49 7.70
CA LYS A 271 -11.76 -21.25 6.69
C LYS A 271 -11.42 -20.08 5.76
N ARG A 272 -10.64 -19.09 6.24
CA ARG A 272 -10.18 -17.94 5.45
C ARG A 272 -9.24 -18.37 4.34
N LYS A 273 -8.23 -19.19 4.64
CA LYS A 273 -7.30 -19.69 3.62
C LYS A 273 -8.02 -20.54 2.58
N LEU A 274 -8.92 -21.43 3.02
CA LEU A 274 -9.74 -22.23 2.10
C LEU A 274 -10.60 -21.34 1.18
N TRP A 275 -11.18 -20.28 1.73
CA TRP A 275 -11.91 -19.30 0.94
C TRP A 275 -11.02 -18.60 -0.09
N VAL A 276 -9.81 -18.16 0.29
CA VAL A 276 -8.84 -17.54 -0.64
C VAL A 276 -8.46 -18.51 -1.75
N LYS A 277 -8.16 -19.76 -1.41
CA LYS A 277 -7.84 -20.81 -2.39
C LYS A 277 -8.97 -21.01 -3.39
N ALA A 278 -10.22 -21.09 -2.91
CA ALA A 278 -11.39 -21.23 -3.78
C ALA A 278 -11.58 -20.01 -4.72
N GLN A 279 -11.28 -18.79 -4.25
CA GLN A 279 -11.34 -17.61 -5.11
C GLN A 279 -10.21 -17.56 -6.14
N LEU A 280 -9.01 -18.02 -5.80
CA LEU A 280 -7.90 -18.19 -6.76
C LEU A 280 -8.21 -19.24 -7.82
N GLU A 281 -8.76 -20.39 -7.41
CA GLU A 281 -9.24 -21.44 -8.32
C GLU A 281 -10.35 -20.91 -9.25
N ALA A 282 -11.32 -20.17 -8.71
CA ALA A 282 -12.38 -19.53 -9.50
C ALA A 282 -11.84 -18.46 -10.47
N ALA A 283 -10.73 -17.80 -10.12
CA ALA A 283 -10.01 -16.90 -11.02
C ALA A 283 -9.17 -17.65 -12.06
N GLY A 284 -9.00 -18.97 -11.96
CA GLY A 284 -8.08 -19.74 -12.79
C GLY A 284 -6.61 -19.38 -12.53
N ARG A 285 -6.27 -18.99 -11.29
CA ARG A 285 -4.94 -18.51 -10.90
C ARG A 285 -4.33 -19.41 -9.84
N SER A 286 -3.03 -19.63 -9.96
CA SER A 286 -2.21 -20.13 -8.86
C SER A 286 -1.89 -18.98 -7.89
N PRO A 287 -1.65 -19.28 -6.59
CA PRO A 287 -1.11 -18.31 -5.65
C PRO A 287 0.15 -17.66 -6.21
N SER A 288 0.34 -16.36 -5.97
CA SER A 288 1.60 -15.68 -6.24
C SER A 288 2.73 -16.33 -5.44
N THR A 289 3.98 -16.16 -5.88
CA THR A 289 5.11 -16.73 -5.12
C THR A 289 5.21 -16.14 -3.73
N TYR A 290 4.93 -14.85 -3.57
CA TYR A 290 4.83 -14.28 -2.23
C TYR A 290 3.83 -15.05 -1.36
N LEU A 291 2.59 -15.24 -1.85
CA LEU A 291 1.57 -15.96 -1.10
C LEU A 291 1.97 -17.43 -0.85
N ALA A 292 2.59 -18.09 -1.83
CA ALA A 292 3.00 -19.48 -1.72
C ALA A 292 4.20 -19.71 -0.79
N THR A 293 5.18 -18.80 -0.76
CA THR A 293 6.48 -19.05 -0.11
C THR A 293 6.77 -18.17 1.11
N GLU A 294 6.15 -16.99 1.21
CA GLU A 294 6.47 -16.00 2.24
C GLU A 294 5.30 -15.72 3.20
N SER A 295 4.04 -15.80 2.72
CA SER A 295 2.86 -15.51 3.52
C SER A 295 2.72 -16.44 4.74
N LEU A 296 2.73 -15.83 5.93
CA LEU A 296 2.46 -16.57 7.17
C LEU A 296 1.00 -17.01 7.24
N PHE A 297 0.06 -16.23 6.68
CA PHE A 297 -1.35 -16.60 6.60
C PHE A 297 -1.54 -17.84 5.74
N TYR A 298 -0.94 -17.87 4.55
CA TYR A 298 -1.10 -18.99 3.63
C TYR A 298 -0.40 -20.26 4.11
N GLN A 299 0.65 -20.09 4.92
CA GLN A 299 1.30 -21.17 5.68
C GLN A 299 0.55 -21.56 6.97
N GLU A 300 -0.64 -20.98 7.23
CA GLU A 300 -1.49 -21.24 8.41
C GLU A 300 -0.82 -20.93 9.76
N LYS A 301 0.25 -20.11 9.73
CA LYS A 301 0.98 -19.63 10.91
C LYS A 301 0.34 -18.38 11.51
N THR A 302 -0.48 -17.68 10.75
CA THR A 302 -1.33 -16.59 11.23
C THR A 302 -2.71 -16.67 10.57
N TRP A 303 -3.66 -16.02 11.21
CA TRP A 303 -5.06 -15.88 10.80
C TRP A 303 -5.31 -14.63 9.96
N TRP A 304 -4.38 -13.68 10.04
CA TRP A 304 -4.46 -12.36 9.41
C TRP A 304 -3.14 -12.12 8.69
N GLU A 305 -3.22 -11.69 7.44
CA GLU A 305 -2.02 -11.47 6.63
C GLU A 305 -1.55 -10.02 6.76
N GLN A 306 -2.50 -9.08 6.62
CA GLN A 306 -2.21 -7.67 6.49
C GLN A 306 -2.84 -6.85 7.62
N ASP A 307 -2.13 -5.82 8.09
CA ASP A 307 -2.68 -4.71 8.87
C ASP A 307 -3.08 -3.52 7.96
N SER A 308 -4.11 -2.76 8.34
CA SER A 308 -4.52 -1.53 7.64
C SER A 308 -4.45 -0.26 8.49
N GLY A 309 -3.67 -0.28 9.56
CA GLY A 309 -3.31 0.91 10.32
C GLY A 309 -2.43 1.87 9.53
N VAL A 310 -1.61 1.34 8.63
CA VAL A 310 -0.87 2.12 7.63
C VAL A 310 -0.92 1.42 6.27
N VAL A 311 -1.30 2.14 5.21
CA VAL A 311 -1.33 1.62 3.84
C VAL A 311 -0.79 2.68 2.88
N ALA A 312 0.25 2.39 2.12
CA ALA A 312 0.80 3.34 1.14
C ALA A 312 0.54 2.87 -0.31
N VAL A 313 0.03 3.78 -1.14
CA VAL A 313 -0.34 3.50 -2.54
C VAL A 313 0.10 4.65 -3.44
N ASP A 314 0.76 4.33 -4.56
CA ASP A 314 1.01 5.20 -5.70
C ASP A 314 0.00 4.88 -6.81
N ARG A 315 -1.04 5.71 -6.92
CA ARG A 315 -2.11 5.57 -7.91
C ARG A 315 -1.70 6.02 -9.31
N ALA A 316 -0.50 6.56 -9.49
CA ALA A 316 0.10 6.70 -10.83
C ALA A 316 0.44 5.33 -11.43
N ASN A 317 0.68 4.32 -10.59
CA ASN A 317 0.67 2.94 -11.04
C ASN A 317 -0.78 2.47 -11.23
N VAL A 318 -1.19 2.31 -12.48
CA VAL A 318 -2.58 2.01 -12.83
C VAL A 318 -3.08 0.69 -12.26
N ARG A 319 -2.18 -0.28 -12.06
CA ARG A 319 -2.50 -1.57 -11.43
C ARG A 319 -2.78 -1.36 -9.94
N ALA A 320 -1.97 -0.57 -9.26
CA ALA A 320 -2.22 -0.21 -7.86
C ALA A 320 -3.55 0.53 -7.69
N LEU A 321 -3.88 1.47 -8.61
CA LEU A 321 -5.17 2.15 -8.61
C LEU A 321 -6.35 1.17 -8.78
N LEU A 322 -6.30 0.28 -9.77
CA LEU A 322 -7.40 -0.64 -10.04
C LEU A 322 -7.55 -1.72 -8.96
N GLY A 323 -6.44 -2.15 -8.35
CA GLY A 323 -6.48 -2.98 -7.14
C GLY A 323 -7.11 -2.24 -5.96
N LEU A 324 -6.83 -0.94 -5.78
CA LEU A 324 -7.46 -0.13 -4.74
C LEU A 324 -8.96 0.10 -5.00
N ILE A 325 -9.37 0.29 -6.26
CA ILE A 325 -10.79 0.31 -6.68
C ILE A 325 -11.44 -1.02 -6.28
N PHE A 326 -10.81 -2.15 -6.60
CA PHE A 326 -11.35 -3.44 -6.20
C PHE A 326 -11.42 -3.61 -4.67
N ALA A 327 -10.42 -3.13 -3.91
CA ALA A 327 -10.47 -3.12 -2.45
C ALA A 327 -11.63 -2.26 -1.91
N ALA A 328 -11.93 -1.11 -2.52
CA ALA A 328 -13.10 -0.30 -2.17
C ALA A 328 -14.42 -1.03 -2.45
N TRP A 329 -14.52 -1.76 -3.58
CA TRP A 329 -15.65 -2.62 -3.86
C TRP A 329 -15.88 -3.68 -2.77
N MET A 330 -14.82 -4.35 -2.31
CA MET A 330 -14.89 -5.34 -1.22
C MET A 330 -15.42 -4.72 0.09
N ASN A 331 -15.30 -3.41 0.24
CA ASN A 331 -15.77 -2.65 1.39
C ASN A 331 -17.11 -1.94 1.16
N THR A 332 -17.79 -2.11 0.02
CA THR A 332 -19.19 -1.68 -0.14
C THR A 332 -20.09 -2.44 0.82
N LYS A 333 -21.22 -1.86 1.24
CA LYS A 333 -22.04 -2.34 2.37
C LYS A 333 -22.59 -3.74 2.13
N THR A 334 -23.09 -4.00 0.93
CA THR A 334 -23.61 -5.32 0.57
C THR A 334 -22.49 -6.35 0.57
N VAL A 335 -21.37 -6.06 -0.11
CA VAL A 335 -20.25 -6.99 -0.23
C VAL A 335 -19.62 -7.27 1.13
N ARG A 336 -19.34 -6.22 1.93
CA ARG A 336 -18.70 -6.40 3.24
C ARG A 336 -19.57 -7.16 4.22
N LYS A 337 -20.88 -6.92 4.23
CA LYS A 337 -21.79 -7.61 5.16
C LYS A 337 -22.02 -9.07 4.80
N GLN A 338 -22.05 -9.39 3.50
CA GLN A 338 -22.35 -10.74 3.03
C GLN A 338 -21.12 -11.62 2.85
N VAL A 339 -19.96 -11.04 2.56
CA VAL A 339 -18.75 -11.79 2.22
C VAL A 339 -17.57 -11.32 3.07
N THR A 340 -17.09 -10.09 2.89
CA THR A 340 -15.80 -9.67 3.45
C THR A 340 -15.73 -9.84 4.96
N TYR A 341 -16.72 -9.37 5.72
CA TYR A 341 -16.72 -9.43 7.19
C TYR A 341 -17.22 -10.77 7.74
N GLN A 342 -17.78 -11.64 6.88
CA GLN A 342 -18.09 -13.03 7.22
C GLN A 342 -16.83 -13.91 7.16
N THR A 343 -15.91 -13.54 6.26
CA THR A 343 -14.64 -14.22 6.06
C THR A 343 -13.54 -13.62 6.93
N PHE A 344 -13.36 -12.30 6.91
CA PHE A 344 -12.24 -11.57 7.52
C PHE A 344 -12.69 -10.54 8.56
N HIS A 345 -11.74 -9.98 9.31
CA HIS A 345 -12.02 -8.94 10.30
C HIS A 345 -11.79 -7.55 9.73
N GLY A 346 -12.87 -6.84 9.42
CA GLY A 346 -12.78 -5.48 8.92
C GLY A 346 -12.23 -5.39 7.50
N ASP A 347 -11.65 -4.25 7.17
CA ASP A 347 -11.13 -3.91 5.83
C ASP A 347 -9.73 -4.47 5.55
N LYS A 348 -9.01 -4.89 6.58
CA LYS A 348 -7.54 -5.09 6.55
C LYS A 348 -7.04 -5.97 5.40
N GLU A 349 -7.74 -7.06 5.15
CA GLU A 349 -7.33 -8.06 4.16
C GLU A 349 -7.67 -7.63 2.72
N THR A 350 -8.51 -6.62 2.53
CA THR A 350 -9.06 -6.28 1.20
C THR A 350 -8.01 -5.73 0.23
N TYR A 351 -6.95 -5.10 0.72
CA TYR A 351 -5.91 -4.51 -0.13
C TYR A 351 -5.07 -5.59 -0.82
N TRP A 352 -4.39 -6.45 -0.07
CA TRP A 352 -3.61 -7.53 -0.68
C TRP A 352 -4.49 -8.53 -1.43
N LEU A 353 -5.71 -8.84 -0.94
CA LEU A 353 -6.64 -9.73 -1.65
C LEU A 353 -7.00 -9.18 -3.03
N ALA A 354 -7.25 -7.86 -3.13
CA ALA A 354 -7.56 -7.24 -4.41
C ALA A 354 -6.38 -7.35 -5.38
N MET A 355 -5.15 -7.18 -4.91
CA MET A 355 -3.95 -7.34 -5.74
C MET A 355 -3.75 -8.80 -6.17
N GLU A 356 -3.80 -9.73 -5.22
CA GLU A 356 -3.58 -11.15 -5.43
C GLU A 356 -4.60 -11.76 -6.39
N LEU A 357 -5.90 -11.54 -6.17
CA LEU A 357 -6.96 -12.07 -7.03
C LEU A 357 -6.96 -11.46 -8.43
N SER A 358 -6.38 -10.27 -8.58
CA SER A 358 -6.22 -9.61 -9.88
C SER A 358 -4.90 -9.95 -10.56
N GLY A 359 -4.04 -10.81 -9.97
CA GLY A 359 -2.70 -11.07 -10.48
C GLY A 359 -1.82 -9.82 -10.59
N ILE A 360 -2.10 -8.81 -9.76
CA ILE A 360 -1.31 -7.58 -9.65
C ILE A 360 -0.21 -7.84 -8.63
N ARG A 361 1.02 -7.49 -8.97
CA ARG A 361 2.16 -7.68 -8.06
C ARG A 361 1.95 -6.86 -6.80
N LEU A 362 2.12 -7.50 -5.65
CA LEU A 362 2.12 -6.87 -4.33
C LEU A 362 3.39 -7.26 -3.58
N LEU A 363 3.74 -6.46 -2.59
CA LEU A 363 4.79 -6.77 -1.61
C LEU A 363 4.31 -6.31 -0.23
N LEU A 364 4.29 -7.22 0.73
CA LEU A 364 4.17 -6.84 2.15
C LEU A 364 5.55 -6.54 2.70
N SER A 365 5.62 -5.55 3.57
CA SER A 365 6.84 -5.17 4.26
C SER A 365 7.29 -6.30 5.18
N ALA A 366 8.60 -6.51 5.27
CA ALA A 366 9.18 -7.39 6.29
C ALA A 366 8.95 -6.88 7.73
N TRP A 367 8.47 -5.64 7.88
CA TRP A 367 8.17 -5.01 9.16
C TRP A 367 6.71 -5.24 9.56
N VAL A 368 6.50 -5.63 10.81
CA VAL A 368 5.17 -5.68 11.44
C VAL A 368 4.81 -4.27 11.90
N CYS A 369 3.66 -3.74 11.47
CA CYS A 369 3.11 -2.53 12.07
C CYS A 369 2.59 -2.90 13.48
N ARG A 370 3.00 -2.15 14.50
CA ARG A 370 2.51 -2.31 15.88
C ARG A 370 1.51 -1.24 16.22
#